data_AF-A0A6M2D3P5-F1
#
_entry.id   AF-A0A6M2D3P5-F1
#
_cell.length_a   1.000
_cell.length_b   1.000
_cell.length_c   1.000
_cell.angle_alpha   90.00
_cell.angle_beta   90.00
_cell.angle_gamma   90.00
#
_symmetry.space_group_name_H-M   'P 1'
#
loop_
_entity.id
_entity.type
_entity.pdbx_description
1 polymer ?
#
loop_
_entity_poly.entity_id
_entity_poly.type
_entity_poly.pdbx_seq_one_letter_code
_entity_poly.pdbx_strand_id
1 'polypeptide(L)'
;MYHQLAQSTILTNYVSSSSGIPSSVFLHPTILITLIALATCRARALAFCIRKRHIPQDVKALFGGFSPSTGHGIRVCKILRSEWNRQARLYRESLKLQVLQEHRSHKRKRRLEEFAARIEDSSASLWVQELRKLRSEVRRKQQSERTVHLVGKVVLPDFVQRTLGLGPKFAFVKKRDPPDLLAIVRSVSSQVPQEDSGRCISEGLDILQRGKPVSSHLPLSRTINFLIDNDLCAVPSDKEGGFAVLTKRQYFEKAQSANSTVFDTFTGIDLRKVKARAKDLCRELNLEGLVKKFDRCDKLSLNLFFSAKTHKPDVPFRVIVSECGSWQKNVGVFLQDKMKLFTINDPFLIKKSDEVIEFFRQEFNTGLMAFSIDVKDLYYSLPHDALLTCIEECIDQFGGVSFQNSTGMSARGFLDR
;
A
#
# COMPACT_ATOMS: atom_id res chain seq x y z
N MET A 1 11.95 17.67 -15.40
CA MET A 1 13.38 17.80 -15.03
C MET A 1 13.63 18.86 -13.94
N TYR A 2 12.98 20.02 -13.98
CA TYR A 2 13.08 21.05 -12.93
C TYR A 2 12.82 20.53 -11.50
N HIS A 3 11.88 19.61 -11.29
CA HIS A 3 11.58 19.07 -9.96
C HIS A 3 12.65 18.12 -9.40
N GLN A 4 13.35 17.32 -10.21
CA GLN A 4 14.39 16.40 -9.74
C GLN A 4 15.74 17.11 -9.54
N LEU A 5 16.07 18.08 -10.41
CA LEU A 5 17.18 19.00 -10.19
C LEU A 5 16.92 19.87 -8.96
N ALA A 6 15.72 20.44 -8.80
CA ALA A 6 15.36 21.14 -7.56
C ALA A 6 15.44 20.22 -6.33
N GLN A 7 15.00 18.96 -6.41
CA GLN A 7 15.14 17.98 -5.32
C GLN A 7 16.60 17.69 -4.98
N SER A 8 17.46 17.50 -5.99
CA SER A 8 18.90 17.30 -5.81
C SER A 8 19.56 18.55 -5.25
N THR A 9 19.25 19.74 -5.78
CA THR A 9 19.79 21.02 -5.32
C THR A 9 19.30 21.40 -3.92
N ILE A 10 18.04 21.11 -3.57
CA ILE A 10 17.50 21.35 -2.22
C ILE A 10 18.09 20.35 -1.21
N LEU A 11 18.17 19.06 -1.56
CA LEU A 11 18.82 18.06 -0.71
C LEU A 11 20.31 18.36 -0.58
N THR A 12 20.99 18.74 -1.66
CA THR A 12 22.42 19.10 -1.65
C THR A 12 22.64 20.41 -0.89
N ASN A 13 21.79 21.42 -1.03
CA ASN A 13 21.88 22.66 -0.24
C ASN A 13 21.55 22.45 1.23
N TYR A 14 20.59 21.59 1.57
CA TYR A 14 20.26 21.23 2.95
C TYR A 14 21.35 20.36 3.60
N VAL A 15 21.88 19.39 2.86
CA VAL A 15 23.02 18.56 3.28
C VAL A 15 24.28 19.42 3.40
N SER A 16 24.56 20.30 2.44
CA SER A 16 25.72 21.22 2.48
C SER A 16 25.60 22.28 3.58
N SER A 17 24.40 22.82 3.85
CA SER A 17 24.19 23.77 4.96
C SER A 17 24.20 23.10 6.34
N SER A 18 23.91 21.80 6.43
CA SER A 18 24.09 21.02 7.67
C SER A 18 25.49 20.38 7.77
N SER A 19 26.28 20.40 6.70
CA SER A 19 27.71 20.05 6.65
C SER A 19 28.63 21.23 6.99
N GLY A 20 28.09 22.32 7.56
CA GLY A 20 28.76 23.61 7.77
C GLY A 20 29.93 23.65 8.75
N ILE A 21 30.60 22.54 9.04
CA ILE A 21 31.87 22.57 9.76
C ILE A 21 32.94 21.99 8.83
N PRO A 22 33.85 22.84 8.31
CA PRO A 22 35.02 22.38 7.57
C PRO A 22 35.76 21.31 8.37
N SER A 23 36.28 20.30 7.67
CA SER A 23 37.08 19.18 8.18
C SER A 23 38.33 19.58 9.01
N SER A 24 38.59 20.88 9.17
CA SER A 24 39.83 21.47 9.70
C SER A 24 39.69 22.24 11.02
N VAL A 25 38.49 22.39 11.61
CA VAL A 25 38.36 23.10 12.89
C VAL A 25 38.28 22.09 14.04
N PHE A 26 39.29 22.09 14.92
CA PHE A 26 39.25 21.41 16.22
C PHE A 26 38.18 22.06 17.09
N LEU A 27 36.92 21.65 16.91
CA LEU A 27 35.82 22.11 17.73
C LEU A 27 36.00 21.65 19.17
N HIS A 28 35.72 22.54 20.13
CA HIS A 28 35.79 22.19 21.54
C HIS A 28 34.90 20.98 21.87
N PRO A 29 35.33 20.03 22.72
CA PRO A 29 34.57 18.81 23.05
C PRO A 29 33.10 19.05 23.46
N THR A 30 32.83 20.13 24.21
CA THR A 30 31.46 20.52 24.60
C THR A 30 30.56 20.83 23.40
N ILE A 31 31.11 21.46 22.35
CA ILE A 31 30.38 21.77 21.12
C ILE A 31 30.07 20.47 20.38
N LEU A 32 31.05 19.56 20.26
CA LEU A 32 30.86 18.24 19.65
C LEU A 32 29.80 17.41 20.39
N ILE A 33 29.81 17.40 21.73
CA ILE A 33 28.78 16.72 22.55
C ILE A 33 27.38 17.27 22.23
N THR A 34 27.25 18.59 22.14
CA THR A 34 25.98 19.26 21.83
C THR A 34 25.50 18.92 20.42
N LEU A 35 26.39 18.94 19.43
CA LEU A 35 26.09 18.59 18.04
C LEU A 35 25.69 17.11 17.89
N ILE A 36 26.38 16.20 18.60
CA ILE A 36 26.01 14.77 18.62
C ILE A 36 24.62 14.59 19.23
N ALA A 37 24.33 15.26 20.34
CA ALA A 37 23.03 15.19 21.01
C ALA A 37 21.91 15.72 20.11
N LEU A 38 22.12 16.86 19.44
CA LEU A 38 21.16 17.47 18.51
C LEU A 38 20.91 16.57 17.29
N ALA A 39 21.98 16.08 16.64
CA ALA A 39 21.87 15.18 15.50
C ALA A 39 21.14 13.88 15.85
N THR A 40 21.46 13.29 17.02
CA THR A 40 20.78 12.10 17.53
C THR A 40 19.30 12.37 17.80
N CYS A 41 18.96 13.53 18.38
CA CYS A 41 17.57 13.93 18.62
C CYS A 41 16.79 14.12 17.31
N ARG A 42 17.37 14.81 16.31
CA ARG A 42 16.75 15.01 14.99
C ARG A 42 16.54 13.70 14.24
N ALA A 43 17.49 12.76 14.31
CA ALA A 43 17.32 11.42 13.75
C ALA A 43 16.16 10.65 14.43
N ARG A 44 16.04 10.73 15.76
CA ARG A 44 14.94 10.13 16.53
C ARG A 44 13.57 10.76 16.20
N ALA A 45 13.52 12.09 16.05
CA ALA A 45 12.34 12.83 15.62
C ALA A 45 11.85 12.37 14.24
N LEU A 46 12.74 12.29 13.26
CA LEU A 46 12.40 11.79 11.92
C LEU A 46 11.97 10.32 11.95
N ALA A 47 12.59 9.48 12.77
CA ALA A 47 12.15 8.09 12.96
C ALA A 47 10.73 7.99 13.54
N PHE A 48 10.36 8.88 14.46
CA PHE A 48 8.99 8.99 14.97
C PHE A 48 8.02 9.41 13.86
N CYS A 49 8.35 10.46 13.11
CA CYS A 49 7.54 10.97 12.01
C CYS A 49 7.32 9.92 10.91
N ILE A 50 8.35 9.16 10.54
CA ILE A 50 8.26 8.03 9.59
C ILE A 50 7.26 6.99 10.09
N ARG A 51 7.36 6.57 11.37
CA ARG A 51 6.45 5.58 11.97
C ARG A 51 5.00 6.06 12.02
N LYS A 52 4.79 7.37 12.24
CA LYS A 52 3.46 7.97 12.29
C LYS A 52 2.96 8.49 10.94
N ARG A 53 3.70 8.24 9.86
CA ARG A 53 3.44 8.77 8.51
C ARG A 53 3.17 10.29 8.51
N HIS A 54 3.88 11.00 9.39
CA HIS A 54 3.80 12.45 9.53
C HIS A 54 4.99 13.10 8.80
N ILE A 55 4.72 14.20 8.09
CA ILE A 55 5.76 14.99 7.42
C ILE A 55 5.97 16.26 8.26
N PRO A 56 7.13 16.43 8.91
CA PRO A 56 7.44 17.62 9.68
C PRO A 56 7.39 18.90 8.84
N GLN A 57 7.12 20.03 9.47
CA GLN A 57 7.04 21.30 8.76
C GLN A 57 8.38 21.69 8.11
N ASP A 58 9.50 21.42 8.79
CA ASP A 58 10.85 21.61 8.25
C ASP A 58 11.05 20.83 6.94
N VAL A 59 10.49 19.62 6.85
CA VAL A 59 10.55 18.79 5.64
C VAL A 59 9.60 19.31 4.56
N LYS A 60 8.43 19.84 4.93
CA LYS A 60 7.52 20.47 3.96
C LYS A 60 8.13 21.75 3.37
N ALA A 61 8.82 22.53 4.19
CA ALA A 61 9.49 23.75 3.76
C ALA A 61 10.55 23.47 2.68
N LEU A 62 11.15 22.27 2.67
CA LEU A 62 12.05 21.85 1.58
C LEU A 62 11.35 21.80 0.22
N PHE A 63 10.03 21.65 0.17
CA PHE A 63 9.28 21.63 -1.08
C PHE A 63 8.74 23.02 -1.48
N GLY A 64 9.15 24.07 -0.77
CA GLY A 64 8.70 25.44 -1.03
C GLY A 64 7.19 25.58 -0.82
N GLY A 65 6.50 26.17 -1.80
CA GLY A 65 5.04 26.34 -1.80
C GLY A 65 4.23 25.06 -2.08
N PHE A 66 4.87 23.94 -2.43
CA PHE A 66 4.17 22.71 -2.81
C PHE A 66 4.11 21.73 -1.64
N SER A 67 2.93 21.15 -1.40
CA SER A 67 2.79 20.08 -0.41
C SER A 67 3.24 18.74 -1.02
N PRO A 68 4.27 18.07 -0.45
CA PRO A 68 4.70 16.78 -0.95
C PRO A 68 3.62 15.71 -0.71
N SER A 69 3.52 14.73 -1.61
CA SER A 69 2.72 13.54 -1.34
C SER A 69 3.25 12.80 -0.10
N THR A 70 2.36 12.13 0.64
CA THR A 70 2.73 11.41 1.87
C THR A 70 3.88 10.43 1.64
N GLY A 71 3.84 9.66 0.54
CA GLY A 71 4.91 8.74 0.19
C GLY A 71 6.24 9.45 -0.08
N HIS A 72 6.21 10.59 -0.78
CA HIS A 72 7.40 11.34 -1.13
C HIS A 72 8.03 12.03 0.09
N GLY A 73 7.24 12.71 0.93
CA GLY A 73 7.74 13.34 2.15
C GLY A 73 8.34 12.33 3.14
N ILE A 74 7.79 11.11 3.20
CA ILE A 74 8.35 10.04 4.04
C ILE A 74 9.68 9.51 3.49
N ARG A 75 9.86 9.45 2.16
CA ARG A 75 11.18 9.13 1.57
C ARG A 75 12.21 10.19 1.94
N VAL A 76 11.88 11.48 1.86
CA VAL A 76 12.78 12.55 2.29
C VAL A 76 13.09 12.46 3.79
N CYS A 77 12.12 12.16 4.64
CA CYS A 77 12.38 11.91 6.07
C CYS A 77 13.37 10.77 6.30
N LYS A 78 13.31 9.69 5.50
CA LYS A 78 14.27 8.56 5.60
C LYS A 78 15.69 9.00 5.23
N ILE A 79 15.84 9.79 4.16
CA ILE A 79 17.13 10.34 3.72
C ILE A 79 17.71 11.23 4.82
N LEU A 80 16.94 12.20 5.29
CA LEU A 80 17.37 13.11 6.35
C LEU A 80 17.73 12.38 7.64
N ARG A 81 16.97 11.34 8.01
CA ARG A 81 17.30 10.50 9.18
C ARG A 81 18.67 9.83 9.01
N SER A 82 18.95 9.32 7.81
CA SER A 82 20.24 8.71 7.49
C SER A 82 21.37 9.74 7.61
N GLU A 83 21.14 10.96 7.12
CA GLU A 83 22.13 12.04 7.17
C GLU A 83 22.42 12.51 8.60
N TRP A 84 21.40 12.71 9.43
CA TRP A 84 21.60 13.05 10.84
C TRP A 84 22.36 11.94 11.61
N ASN A 85 22.12 10.67 11.29
CA ASN A 85 22.93 9.57 11.84
C ASN A 85 24.38 9.59 11.35
N ARG A 86 24.61 10.00 10.09
CA ARG A 86 25.97 10.18 9.53
C ARG A 86 26.70 11.30 10.26
N GLN A 87 26.06 12.45 10.46
CA GLN A 87 26.65 13.58 11.20
C GLN A 87 26.95 13.22 12.66
N ALA A 88 26.02 12.54 13.35
CA ALA A 88 26.26 12.07 14.71
C ALA A 88 27.49 11.13 14.81
N ARG A 89 27.71 10.27 13.80
CA ARG A 89 28.91 9.43 13.72
C ARG A 89 30.16 10.26 13.47
N LEU A 90 30.12 11.17 12.51
CA LEU A 90 31.26 12.05 12.19
C LEU A 90 31.72 12.81 13.44
N TYR A 91 30.81 13.48 14.15
CA TYR A 91 31.15 14.22 15.36
C TYR A 91 31.67 13.32 16.49
N ARG A 92 31.16 12.09 16.63
CA ARG A 92 31.70 11.10 17.57
C ARG A 92 33.13 10.71 17.22
N GLU A 93 33.44 10.50 15.94
CA GLU A 93 34.80 10.19 15.50
C GLU A 93 35.74 11.39 15.72
N SER A 94 35.31 12.62 15.43
CA SER A 94 36.07 13.83 15.75
C SER A 94 36.37 13.95 17.25
N LEU A 95 35.38 13.65 18.10
CA LEU A 95 35.54 13.67 19.55
C LEU A 95 36.51 12.59 20.04
N LYS A 96 36.46 11.39 19.46
CA LYS A 96 37.41 10.30 19.75
C LYS A 96 38.83 10.68 19.36
N LEU A 97 39.02 11.26 18.18
CA LEU A 97 40.34 11.70 17.70
C LEU A 97 40.97 12.73 18.64
N GLN A 98 40.19 13.68 19.17
CA GLN A 98 40.68 14.65 20.16
C GLN A 98 41.15 13.97 21.45
N VAL A 99 40.40 12.98 21.95
CA VAL A 99 40.81 12.26 23.17
C VAL A 99 42.03 11.36 22.91
N LEU A 100 42.17 10.80 21.70
CA LEU A 100 43.31 9.97 21.33
C LEU A 100 44.64 10.74 21.26
N GLN A 101 44.59 12.06 21.02
CA GLN A 101 45.76 12.93 21.02
C GLN A 101 46.34 13.20 22.43
N GLU A 102 45.63 12.85 23.52
CA GLU A 102 46.13 13.05 24.88
C GLU A 102 47.15 11.98 25.30
N HIS A 103 48.33 12.31 25.82
CA HIS A 103 49.43 11.34 26.06
C HIS A 103 49.20 10.23 27.12
N ARG A 104 48.11 10.18 27.89
CA ARG A 104 47.92 9.21 29.01
C ARG A 104 46.71 8.27 28.83
N SER A 105 46.95 6.97 28.65
CA SER A 105 45.92 5.97 28.28
C SER A 105 44.75 5.85 29.29
N HIS A 106 45.01 5.83 30.60
CA HIS A 106 43.95 5.70 31.62
C HIS A 106 43.03 6.92 31.70
N LYS A 107 43.54 8.12 31.39
CA LYS A 107 42.72 9.34 31.35
C LYS A 107 41.81 9.38 30.12
N ARG A 108 42.22 8.76 29.00
CA ARG A 108 41.42 8.67 27.76
C ARG A 108 40.11 7.90 27.95
N LYS A 109 40.19 6.70 28.53
CA LYS A 109 39.01 5.83 28.71
C LYS A 109 37.94 6.52 29.57
N ARG A 110 38.35 7.04 30.72
CA ARG A 110 37.46 7.78 31.64
C ARG A 110 36.83 9.01 30.99
N ARG A 111 37.61 9.79 30.23
CA ARG A 111 37.11 10.99 29.52
C ARG A 111 36.11 10.64 28.41
N LEU A 112 36.31 9.54 27.69
CA LEU A 112 35.34 9.03 26.70
C LEU A 112 34.04 8.57 27.37
N GLU A 113 34.11 7.89 28.51
CA GLU A 113 32.94 7.48 29.30
C GLU A 113 32.16 8.70 29.80
N GLU A 114 32.85 9.71 30.34
CA GLU A 114 32.24 10.97 30.77
C GLU A 114 31.54 11.71 29.61
N PHE A 115 32.17 11.73 28.42
CA PHE A 115 31.55 12.32 27.23
C PHE A 115 30.36 11.52 26.71
N ALA A 116 30.44 10.18 26.73
CA ALA A 116 29.33 9.32 26.32
C ALA A 116 28.11 9.53 27.21
N ALA A 117 28.30 9.58 28.54
CA ALA A 117 27.24 9.87 29.51
C ALA A 117 26.59 11.23 29.24
N ARG A 118 27.39 12.28 29.03
CA ARG A 118 26.88 13.63 28.72
C ARG A 118 26.11 13.69 27.40
N ILE A 119 26.55 12.96 26.38
CA ILE A 119 25.85 12.84 25.09
C ILE A 119 24.49 12.18 25.31
N GLU A 120 24.46 11.09 26.08
CA GLU A 120 23.23 10.36 26.37
C GLU A 120 22.21 11.23 27.10
N ASP A 121 22.62 11.87 28.21
CA ASP A 121 21.77 12.77 29.00
C ASP A 121 21.24 13.94 28.16
N SER A 122 22.13 14.60 27.40
CA SER A 122 21.75 15.73 26.55
C SER A 122 20.78 15.29 25.46
N SER A 123 21.03 14.14 24.82
CA SER A 123 20.16 13.61 23.77
C SER A 123 18.79 13.17 24.30
N ALA A 124 18.75 12.65 25.53
CA ALA A 124 17.53 12.24 26.19
C ALA A 124 16.67 13.47 26.57
N SER A 125 17.30 14.50 27.14
CA SER A 125 16.64 15.75 27.50
C SER A 125 16.02 16.44 26.28
N LEU A 126 16.81 16.62 25.20
CA LEU A 126 16.32 17.18 23.94
C LEU A 126 15.18 16.35 23.35
N TRP A 127 15.29 15.01 23.42
CA TRP A 127 14.27 14.11 22.89
C TRP A 127 12.94 14.22 23.64
N VAL A 128 12.95 14.35 24.97
CA VAL A 128 11.73 14.51 25.77
C VAL A 128 10.97 15.79 25.36
N GLN A 129 11.70 16.89 25.16
CA GLN A 129 11.11 18.16 24.73
C GLN A 129 10.50 18.06 23.33
N GLU A 130 11.26 17.49 22.38
CA GLU A 130 10.84 17.35 20.99
C GLU A 130 9.66 16.38 20.84
N LEU A 131 9.66 15.27 21.57
CA LEU A 131 8.59 14.28 21.56
C LEU A 131 7.26 14.86 22.02
N ARG A 132 7.25 15.78 22.99
CA ARG A 132 6.01 16.47 23.43
C ARG A 132 5.41 17.27 22.28
N LYS A 133 6.22 18.06 21.56
CA LYS A 133 5.79 18.85 20.40
C LYS A 133 5.26 17.98 19.26
N LEU A 134 6.00 16.92 18.91
CA LEU A 134 5.61 16.00 17.85
C LEU A 134 4.30 15.26 18.16
N ARG A 135 4.07 14.90 19.43
CA ARG A 135 2.80 14.26 19.85
C ARG A 135 1.61 15.19 19.69
N SER A 136 1.75 16.48 20.02
CA SER A 136 0.68 17.46 19.81
C SER A 136 0.36 17.68 18.32
N GLU A 137 1.39 17.77 17.47
CA GLU A 137 1.22 18.00 16.03
C GLU A 137 0.57 16.82 15.31
N VAL A 138 1.01 15.59 15.63
CA VAL A 138 0.41 14.37 15.07
C VAL A 138 -1.05 14.21 15.50
N ARG A 139 -1.38 14.53 16.76
CA ARG A 139 -2.77 14.45 17.25
C ARG A 139 -3.69 15.44 16.53
N ARG A 140 -3.21 16.65 16.24
CA ARG A 140 -3.98 17.68 15.52
C ARG A 140 -4.27 17.29 14.06
N LYS A 141 -3.31 16.69 13.34
CA LYS A 141 -3.52 16.26 11.94
C LYS A 141 -4.45 15.05 11.82
N GLN A 142 -4.40 14.12 12.77
CA GLN A 142 -5.31 12.95 12.75
C GLN A 142 -6.78 13.32 12.95
N GLN A 143 -7.09 14.52 13.46
CA GLN A 143 -8.45 15.05 13.55
C GLN A 143 -8.94 15.71 12.26
N SER A 144 -8.04 16.22 11.40
CA SER A 144 -8.42 17.01 10.21
C SER A 144 -8.54 16.22 8.90
N GLU A 145 -8.17 14.93 8.86
CA GLU A 145 -8.02 14.17 7.60
C GLU A 145 -8.89 12.89 7.55
N ARG A 146 -9.90 12.75 8.42
CA ARG A 146 -10.78 11.57 8.52
C ARG A 146 -12.15 11.85 7.89
N THR A 147 -12.19 12.09 6.59
CA THR A 147 -13.43 12.46 5.90
C THR A 147 -14.21 11.21 5.50
N VAL A 148 -15.25 10.91 6.27
CA VAL A 148 -16.36 10.08 5.80
C VAL A 148 -17.18 10.96 4.86
N HIS A 149 -17.42 10.51 3.63
CA HIS A 149 -18.20 11.28 2.66
C HIS A 149 -19.68 11.08 2.93
N LEU A 150 -20.38 12.11 3.36
CA LEU A 150 -21.82 12.05 3.61
C LEU A 150 -22.56 12.42 2.32
N VAL A 151 -23.44 11.55 1.84
CA VAL A 151 -24.22 11.79 0.63
C VAL A 151 -25.66 12.16 1.03
N GLY A 152 -26.08 13.38 0.70
CA GLY A 152 -27.38 13.92 1.10
C GLY A 152 -27.40 14.41 2.56
N LYS A 153 -28.59 14.43 3.17
CA LYS A 153 -28.82 14.94 4.53
C LYS A 153 -28.57 13.87 5.60
N VAL A 154 -27.41 13.23 5.58
CA VAL A 154 -27.02 12.24 6.60
C VAL A 154 -26.24 12.93 7.72
N VAL A 155 -26.56 12.62 8.97
CA VAL A 155 -25.83 13.09 10.15
C VAL A 155 -25.30 11.88 10.92
N LEU A 156 -24.00 11.85 11.20
CA LEU A 156 -23.35 10.74 11.91
C LEU A 156 -22.80 11.22 13.25
N PRO A 157 -23.00 10.46 14.34
CA PRO A 157 -22.33 10.71 15.61
C PRO A 157 -20.80 10.59 15.51
N ASP A 158 -20.08 11.30 16.37
CA ASP A 158 -18.61 11.32 16.40
C ASP A 158 -17.97 9.93 16.50
N PHE A 159 -18.61 8.99 17.19
CA PHE A 159 -18.05 7.64 17.32
C PHE A 159 -18.13 6.86 16.00
N VAL A 160 -19.18 7.09 15.20
CA VAL A 160 -19.36 6.49 13.87
C VAL A 160 -18.37 7.10 12.89
N GLN A 161 -18.28 8.44 12.87
CA GLN A 161 -17.31 9.15 12.02
C GLN A 161 -15.87 8.74 12.33
N ARG A 162 -15.52 8.59 13.61
CA ARG A 162 -14.18 8.14 14.02
C ARG A 162 -13.88 6.71 13.60
N THR A 163 -14.85 5.81 13.70
CA THR A 163 -14.70 4.41 13.26
C THR A 163 -14.56 4.32 11.76
N LEU A 164 -15.50 4.90 11.01
CA LEU A 164 -15.51 4.84 9.54
C LEU A 164 -14.37 5.65 8.92
N GLY A 165 -13.97 6.76 9.53
CA GLY A 165 -12.86 7.60 9.07
C GLY A 165 -11.49 6.93 9.09
N LEU A 166 -11.38 5.71 9.63
CA LEU A 166 -10.18 4.87 9.49
C LEU A 166 -10.06 4.23 8.10
N GLY A 167 -11.19 4.12 7.37
CA GLY A 167 -11.27 3.57 6.03
C GLY A 167 -11.32 2.04 5.97
N PRO A 168 -11.71 1.46 4.81
CA PRO A 168 -11.90 0.01 4.65
C PRO A 168 -10.61 -0.81 4.74
N LYS A 169 -9.44 -0.18 4.52
CA LYS A 169 -8.13 -0.84 4.61
C LYS A 169 -7.55 -0.82 6.02
N PHE A 170 -8.25 -0.25 7.00
CA PHE A 170 -7.82 -0.28 8.38
C PHE A 170 -7.90 -1.72 8.91
N ALA A 171 -6.75 -2.33 9.12
CA ALA A 171 -6.68 -3.68 9.67
C ALA A 171 -7.06 -3.64 11.15
N PHE A 172 -8.22 -4.21 11.47
CA PHE A 172 -8.57 -4.51 12.85
C PHE A 172 -7.64 -5.62 13.34
N VAL A 173 -6.85 -5.35 14.38
CA VAL A 173 -6.09 -6.42 15.03
C VAL A 173 -7.10 -7.29 15.77
N LYS A 174 -7.52 -8.40 15.14
CA LYS A 174 -8.28 -9.44 15.84
C LYS A 174 -7.42 -9.86 17.03
N LYS A 175 -7.98 -9.90 18.23
CA LYS A 175 -7.30 -10.45 19.40
C LYS A 175 -6.89 -11.88 19.03
N ARG A 176 -5.59 -12.10 18.87
CA ARG A 176 -5.02 -13.42 18.65
C ARG A 176 -4.58 -13.93 20.01
N ASP A 177 -4.86 -15.18 20.28
CA ASP A 177 -4.45 -15.77 21.54
C ASP A 177 -2.92 -15.99 21.51
N PRO A 178 -2.27 -16.03 22.69
CA PRO A 178 -0.82 -16.22 22.77
C PRO A 178 -0.30 -17.42 21.95
N PRO A 179 -1.00 -18.57 21.86
CA PRO A 179 -0.58 -19.68 21.00
C PRO A 179 -0.55 -19.35 19.51
N ASP A 180 -1.53 -18.58 19.01
CA ASP A 180 -1.57 -18.16 17.60
C ASP A 180 -0.41 -17.23 17.27
N LEU A 181 -0.13 -16.30 18.18
CA LEU A 181 0.99 -15.36 18.04
C LEU A 181 2.33 -16.09 18.06
N LEU A 182 2.47 -17.11 18.92
CA LEU A 182 3.64 -18.00 18.95
C LEU A 182 3.79 -18.79 17.63
N ALA A 183 2.69 -19.33 17.11
CA ALA A 183 2.69 -20.05 15.84
C ALA A 183 3.13 -19.16 14.66
N ILE A 184 2.72 -17.88 14.67
CA ILE A 184 3.18 -16.91 13.67
C ILE A 184 4.67 -16.63 13.81
N VAL A 185 5.17 -16.41 15.03
CA VAL A 185 6.61 -16.19 15.26
C VAL A 185 7.41 -17.38 14.73
N ARG A 186 6.95 -18.61 15.01
CA ARG A 186 7.60 -19.85 14.51
C ARG A 186 7.50 -20.01 12.99
N SER A 187 6.36 -19.67 12.40
CA SER A 187 6.17 -19.73 10.95
C SER A 187 7.01 -18.69 10.21
N VAL A 188 7.23 -17.51 10.81
CA VAL A 188 8.11 -16.49 10.24
C VAL A 188 9.56 -16.93 10.40
N SER A 189 9.95 -17.42 11.58
CA SER A 189 11.33 -17.85 11.83
C SER A 189 11.76 -19.04 10.98
N SER A 190 10.82 -19.86 10.47
CA SER A 190 11.12 -20.97 9.56
C SER A 190 11.38 -20.53 8.12
N GLN A 191 11.07 -19.28 7.77
CA GLN A 191 11.32 -18.69 6.45
C GLN A 191 12.60 -17.84 6.40
N VAL A 192 13.30 -17.75 7.54
CA VAL A 192 14.53 -16.96 7.71
C VAL A 192 15.72 -17.92 7.70
N PRO A 193 16.91 -17.51 7.20
CA PRO A 193 18.12 -18.33 7.28
C PRO A 193 18.38 -18.88 8.68
N GLN A 194 18.94 -20.09 8.74
CA GLN A 194 19.06 -20.88 9.97
C GLN A 194 19.83 -20.14 11.09
N GLU A 195 20.81 -19.33 10.70
CA GLU A 195 21.63 -18.48 11.59
C GLU A 195 20.82 -17.39 12.31
N ASP A 196 19.78 -16.86 11.66
CA ASP A 196 18.94 -15.77 12.18
C ASP A 196 17.64 -16.28 12.84
N SER A 197 17.31 -17.58 12.67
CA SER A 197 16.06 -18.17 13.15
C SER A 197 15.93 -18.08 14.68
N GLY A 198 17.02 -18.37 15.41
CA GLY A 198 17.05 -18.27 16.88
C GLY A 198 16.83 -16.83 17.38
N ARG A 199 17.43 -15.84 16.70
CA ARG A 199 17.20 -14.41 17.00
C ARG A 199 15.75 -14.01 16.72
N CYS A 200 15.20 -14.44 15.58
CA CYS A 200 13.82 -14.14 15.19
C CYS A 200 12.80 -14.68 16.21
N ILE A 201 13.00 -15.91 16.71
CA ILE A 201 12.17 -16.48 17.76
C ILE A 201 12.31 -15.68 19.06
N SER A 202 13.54 -15.43 19.50
CA SER A 202 13.83 -14.72 20.75
C SER A 202 13.20 -13.32 20.75
N GLU A 203 13.44 -12.52 19.71
CA GLU A 203 12.88 -11.17 19.58
C GLU A 203 11.35 -11.19 19.45
N GLY A 204 10.79 -12.16 18.73
CA GLY A 204 9.36 -12.37 18.61
C GLY A 204 8.70 -12.66 19.96
N LEU A 205 9.31 -13.55 20.76
CA LEU A 205 8.85 -13.87 22.12
C LEU A 205 8.95 -12.68 23.07
N ASP A 206 10.06 -11.94 23.01
CA ASP A 206 10.29 -10.75 23.83
C ASP A 206 9.22 -9.68 23.58
N ILE A 207 8.82 -9.50 22.31
CA ILE A 207 7.73 -8.59 21.93
C ILE A 207 6.37 -9.09 22.46
N LEU A 208 6.11 -10.40 22.42
CA LEU A 208 4.87 -10.98 22.94
C LEU A 208 4.77 -10.87 24.47
N GLN A 209 5.87 -11.08 25.19
CA GLN A 209 5.92 -10.95 26.65
C GLN A 209 5.79 -9.49 27.11
N ARG A 210 6.38 -8.54 26.36
CA ARG A 210 6.33 -7.10 26.69
C ARG A 210 5.11 -6.38 26.13
N GLY A 211 4.40 -7.00 25.18
CA GLY A 211 3.24 -6.44 24.50
C GLY A 211 2.03 -6.37 25.43
N LYS A 212 1.73 -5.18 25.97
CA LYS A 212 0.41 -4.94 26.56
C LYS A 212 -0.65 -5.06 25.46
N PRO A 213 -1.76 -5.80 25.67
CA PRO A 213 -2.85 -5.83 24.71
C PRO A 213 -3.34 -4.39 24.49
N VAL A 214 -3.21 -3.89 23.26
CA VAL A 214 -3.72 -2.56 22.91
C VAL A 214 -5.24 -2.66 22.86
N SER A 215 -5.88 -2.33 23.97
CA SER A 215 -7.33 -2.22 24.13
C SER A 215 -7.85 -0.93 23.47
N SER A 216 -7.58 -0.72 22.18
CA SER A 216 -8.35 0.27 21.44
C SER A 216 -9.61 -0.42 20.91
N HIS A 217 -10.61 -0.58 21.78
CA HIS A 217 -11.93 -1.03 21.36
C HIS A 217 -12.56 0.11 20.54
N LEU A 218 -12.36 0.09 19.22
CA LEU A 218 -13.23 0.85 18.35
C LEU A 218 -14.64 0.27 18.48
N PRO A 219 -15.67 1.11 18.62
CA PRO A 219 -17.04 0.66 18.82
C PRO A 219 -17.65 0.15 17.49
N LEU A 220 -17.04 -0.87 16.87
CA LEU A 220 -17.42 -1.37 15.55
C LEU A 220 -18.85 -1.94 15.57
N SER A 221 -19.18 -2.81 16.51
CA SER A 221 -20.54 -3.35 16.63
C SER A 221 -21.57 -2.26 16.85
N ARG A 222 -21.27 -1.27 17.71
CA ARG A 222 -22.13 -0.10 17.92
C ARG A 222 -22.27 0.75 16.66
N THR A 223 -21.21 0.86 15.86
CA THR A 223 -21.20 1.58 14.59
C THR A 223 -22.08 0.87 13.56
N ILE A 224 -21.95 -0.46 13.45
CA ILE A 224 -22.77 -1.28 12.57
C ILE A 224 -24.24 -1.19 12.96
N ASN A 225 -24.57 -1.36 14.25
CA ASN A 225 -25.94 -1.26 14.74
C ASN A 225 -26.52 0.13 14.46
N PHE A 226 -25.76 1.21 14.72
CA PHE A 226 -26.21 2.55 14.38
C PHE A 226 -26.55 2.71 12.88
N LEU A 227 -25.72 2.17 11.98
CA LEU A 227 -26.01 2.25 10.55
C LEU A 227 -27.28 1.46 10.19
N ILE A 228 -27.48 0.28 10.77
CA ILE A 228 -28.68 -0.54 10.56
C ILE A 228 -29.93 0.17 11.10
N ASP A 229 -29.87 0.65 12.35
CA ASP A 229 -31.00 1.29 13.04
C ASP A 229 -31.45 2.59 12.37
N ASN A 230 -30.56 3.25 11.63
CA ASN A 230 -30.84 4.50 10.92
C ASN A 230 -31.00 4.32 9.39
N ASP A 231 -31.11 3.08 8.91
CA ASP A 231 -31.26 2.75 7.49
C ASP A 231 -30.17 3.37 6.59
N LEU A 232 -28.93 3.33 7.08
CA LEU A 232 -27.75 3.87 6.41
C LEU A 232 -26.87 2.75 5.84
N CYS A 233 -26.28 3.01 4.69
CA CYS A 233 -25.30 2.14 4.04
C CYS A 233 -23.94 2.82 4.01
N ALA A 234 -22.88 2.05 4.26
CA ALA A 234 -21.50 2.50 4.08
C ALA A 234 -20.89 1.79 2.87
N VAL A 235 -20.43 2.57 1.89
CA VAL A 235 -19.85 2.09 0.63
C VAL A 235 -18.39 2.55 0.53
N PRO A 236 -17.44 1.68 0.19
CA PRO A 236 -16.03 2.09 0.08
C PRO A 236 -15.83 3.12 -1.03
N SER A 237 -14.99 4.12 -0.79
CA SER A 237 -14.56 5.06 -1.83
C SER A 237 -13.64 4.38 -2.84
N ASP A 238 -13.81 4.70 -4.12
CA ASP A 238 -13.05 4.16 -5.24
C ASP A 238 -11.55 4.55 -5.18
N LYS A 239 -11.25 5.82 -4.88
CA LYS A 239 -9.88 6.37 -4.95
C LYS A 239 -9.35 6.92 -3.63
N GLU A 240 -10.22 7.41 -2.75
CA GLU A 240 -9.82 8.24 -1.61
C GLU A 240 -9.61 7.41 -0.32
N GLY A 241 -9.87 6.09 -0.37
CA GLY A 241 -9.55 5.17 0.72
C GLY A 241 -10.41 5.36 1.99
N GLY A 242 -11.56 6.04 1.87
CA GLY A 242 -12.56 6.22 2.93
C GLY A 242 -13.87 5.47 2.65
N PHE A 243 -14.94 5.88 3.35
CA PHE A 243 -16.31 5.43 3.08
C PHE A 243 -17.19 6.60 2.65
N ALA A 244 -18.14 6.32 1.76
CA ALA A 244 -19.33 7.13 1.53
C ALA A 244 -20.49 6.55 2.35
N VAL A 245 -21.20 7.41 3.08
CA VAL A 245 -22.38 7.02 3.86
C VAL A 245 -23.60 7.72 3.31
N LEU A 246 -24.65 6.94 3.07
CA LEU A 246 -25.88 7.36 2.44
C LEU A 246 -27.07 6.56 2.98
N THR A 247 -28.28 7.06 2.78
CA THR A 247 -29.49 6.28 3.12
C THR A 247 -29.62 5.06 2.21
N LYS A 248 -30.29 4.01 2.70
CA LYS A 248 -30.53 2.79 1.93
C LYS A 248 -31.33 3.05 0.65
N ARG A 249 -32.27 4.00 0.67
CA ARG A 249 -32.98 4.46 -0.54
C ARG A 249 -32.01 5.00 -1.60
N GLN A 250 -31.15 5.94 -1.22
CA GLN A 250 -30.15 6.50 -2.14
C GLN A 250 -29.16 5.43 -2.62
N TYR A 251 -28.83 4.46 -1.77
CA TYR A 251 -28.01 3.32 -2.17
C TYR A 251 -28.67 2.52 -3.29
N PHE A 252 -29.94 2.17 -3.15
CA PHE A 252 -30.66 1.41 -4.19
C PHE A 252 -30.80 2.20 -5.50
N GLU A 253 -31.14 3.48 -5.43
CA GLU A 253 -31.23 4.35 -6.62
C GLU A 253 -29.90 4.41 -7.38
N LYS A 254 -28.79 4.63 -6.66
CA LYS A 254 -27.45 4.67 -7.26
C LYS A 254 -26.98 3.30 -7.76
N ALA A 255 -27.30 2.23 -7.05
CA ALA A 255 -26.98 0.86 -7.46
C ALA A 255 -27.74 0.48 -8.74
N GLN A 256 -29.03 0.79 -8.81
CA GLN A 256 -29.85 0.53 -10.00
C GLN A 256 -29.35 1.35 -11.19
N SER A 257 -29.09 2.65 -10.99
CA SER A 257 -28.52 3.52 -12.03
C SER A 257 -27.20 2.95 -12.55
N ALA A 258 -26.26 2.60 -11.66
CA ALA A 258 -24.97 2.05 -12.05
C ALA A 258 -25.09 0.70 -12.79
N ASN A 259 -26.01 -0.18 -12.35
CA ASN A 259 -26.26 -1.46 -13.02
C ASN A 259 -26.84 -1.25 -14.42
N SER A 260 -27.81 -0.36 -14.58
CA SER A 260 -28.47 -0.11 -15.87
C SER A 260 -27.53 0.47 -16.94
N THR A 261 -26.42 1.10 -16.54
CA THR A 261 -25.39 1.59 -17.46
C THR A 261 -24.45 0.49 -17.95
N VAL A 262 -24.38 -0.64 -17.24
CA VAL A 262 -23.36 -1.68 -17.43
C VAL A 262 -23.95 -3.01 -17.89
N PHE A 263 -25.17 -3.33 -17.47
CA PHE A 263 -25.78 -4.63 -17.71
C PHE A 263 -27.18 -4.50 -18.31
N ASP A 264 -27.43 -5.33 -19.31
CA ASP A 264 -28.77 -5.56 -19.83
C ASP A 264 -29.55 -6.50 -18.90
N THR A 265 -30.87 -6.26 -18.83
CA THR A 265 -31.76 -7.15 -18.07
C THR A 265 -32.19 -8.29 -18.97
N PHE A 266 -31.91 -9.52 -18.54
CA PHE A 266 -32.36 -10.72 -19.24
C PHE A 266 -33.32 -11.51 -18.35
N THR A 267 -34.49 -11.86 -18.89
CA THR A 267 -35.52 -12.64 -18.18
C THR A 267 -35.62 -14.05 -18.77
N GLY A 268 -36.10 -15.01 -17.97
CA GLY A 268 -36.31 -16.38 -18.44
C GLY A 268 -35.07 -17.30 -18.44
N ILE A 269 -33.93 -16.86 -17.87
CA ILE A 269 -32.75 -17.74 -17.68
C ILE A 269 -32.84 -18.46 -16.34
N ASP A 270 -32.68 -19.78 -16.40
CA ASP A 270 -32.40 -20.60 -15.22
C ASP A 270 -30.89 -20.84 -15.08
N LEU A 271 -30.28 -20.22 -14.08
CA LEU A 271 -28.84 -20.33 -13.81
C LEU A 271 -28.40 -21.77 -13.49
N ARG A 272 -29.30 -22.64 -12.99
CA ARG A 272 -28.98 -24.05 -12.77
C ARG A 272 -28.81 -24.77 -14.10
N LYS A 273 -29.68 -24.48 -15.08
CA LYS A 273 -29.56 -25.00 -16.44
C LYS A 273 -28.30 -24.50 -17.13
N VAL A 274 -27.95 -23.23 -16.94
CA VAL A 274 -26.68 -22.67 -17.45
C VAL A 274 -25.47 -23.41 -16.87
N LYS A 275 -25.43 -23.61 -15.55
CA LYS A 275 -24.36 -24.38 -14.90
C LYS A 275 -24.34 -25.84 -15.35
N ALA A 276 -25.49 -26.48 -15.53
CA ALA A 276 -25.60 -27.86 -16.02
C ALA A 276 -25.02 -27.97 -17.43
N ARG A 277 -25.45 -27.10 -18.35
CA ARG A 277 -24.94 -27.04 -19.73
C ARG A 277 -23.43 -26.79 -19.76
N ALA A 278 -22.91 -25.93 -18.90
CA ALA A 278 -21.47 -25.71 -18.79
C ALA A 278 -20.72 -26.95 -18.30
N LYS A 279 -21.30 -27.75 -17.38
CA LYS A 279 -20.72 -29.05 -16.99
C LYS A 279 -20.75 -30.05 -18.13
N ASP A 280 -21.86 -30.13 -18.85
CA ASP A 280 -22.01 -31.06 -19.97
C ASP A 280 -20.95 -30.75 -21.04
N LEU A 281 -20.77 -29.47 -21.38
CA LEU A 281 -19.69 -29.01 -22.25
C LEU A 281 -18.31 -29.40 -21.72
N CYS A 282 -18.04 -29.19 -20.42
CA CYS A 282 -16.76 -29.61 -19.83
C CYS A 282 -16.55 -31.13 -19.92
N ARG A 283 -17.59 -31.95 -19.81
CA ARG A 283 -17.48 -33.41 -19.97
C ARG A 283 -17.20 -33.79 -21.42
N GLU A 284 -17.89 -33.18 -22.38
CA GLU A 284 -17.63 -33.37 -23.82
C GLU A 284 -16.17 -33.04 -24.18
N LEU A 285 -15.58 -32.04 -23.52
CA LEU A 285 -14.20 -31.60 -23.72
C LEU A 285 -13.19 -32.35 -22.82
N ASN A 286 -13.60 -33.43 -22.16
CA ASN A 286 -12.77 -34.24 -21.25
C ASN A 286 -12.15 -33.45 -20.06
N LEU A 287 -12.82 -32.40 -19.60
CA LEU A 287 -12.40 -31.53 -18.48
C LEU A 287 -13.01 -31.95 -17.13
N GLU A 288 -12.95 -33.24 -16.80
CA GLU A 288 -13.51 -33.80 -15.55
C GLU A 288 -13.02 -33.08 -14.28
N GLY A 289 -11.75 -32.68 -14.25
CA GLY A 289 -11.18 -31.93 -13.12
C GLY A 289 -11.87 -30.58 -12.90
N LEU A 290 -12.37 -29.94 -13.96
CA LEU A 290 -13.11 -28.68 -13.90
C LEU A 290 -14.54 -28.90 -13.41
N VAL A 291 -15.20 -29.96 -13.86
CA VAL A 291 -16.54 -30.37 -13.39
C VAL A 291 -16.54 -30.60 -11.88
N LYS A 292 -15.55 -31.34 -11.36
CA LYS A 292 -15.38 -31.57 -9.91
C LYS A 292 -15.23 -30.27 -9.12
N LYS A 293 -14.60 -29.25 -9.71
CA LYS A 293 -14.49 -27.91 -9.09
C LYS A 293 -15.83 -27.17 -9.12
N PHE A 294 -16.65 -27.33 -10.17
CA PHE A 294 -17.98 -26.71 -10.23
C PHE A 294 -18.92 -27.26 -9.16
N ASP A 295 -18.84 -28.56 -8.85
CA ASP A 295 -19.66 -29.20 -7.82
C ASP A 295 -19.41 -28.64 -6.43
N ARG A 296 -18.19 -28.16 -6.16
CA ARG A 296 -17.80 -27.51 -4.89
C ARG A 296 -18.21 -26.04 -4.81
N CYS A 297 -18.81 -25.49 -5.87
CA CYS A 297 -19.23 -24.09 -5.90
C CYS A 297 -20.72 -23.96 -5.62
N ASP A 298 -21.04 -23.31 -4.51
CA ASP A 298 -22.42 -23.12 -4.05
C ASP A 298 -23.14 -21.99 -4.79
N LYS A 299 -22.40 -21.03 -5.34
CA LYS A 299 -22.98 -19.87 -6.04
C LYS A 299 -23.17 -20.14 -7.52
N LEU A 300 -24.38 -19.84 -8.01
CA LEU A 300 -24.75 -19.95 -9.42
C LEU A 300 -24.46 -18.68 -10.22
N SER A 301 -24.45 -17.52 -9.56
CA SER A 301 -24.21 -16.21 -10.16
C SER A 301 -22.94 -15.54 -9.63
N LEU A 302 -22.47 -14.54 -10.38
CA LEU A 302 -21.51 -13.57 -9.89
C LEU A 302 -22.16 -12.67 -8.83
N ASN A 303 -21.35 -12.10 -7.93
CA ASN A 303 -21.84 -11.13 -6.95
C ASN A 303 -21.49 -9.72 -7.41
N LEU A 304 -22.46 -8.82 -7.36
CA LEU A 304 -22.24 -7.40 -7.61
C LEU A 304 -22.02 -6.67 -6.28
N PHE A 305 -21.05 -5.78 -6.27
CA PHE A 305 -20.88 -4.79 -5.21
C PHE A 305 -20.40 -3.47 -5.81
N PHE A 306 -20.40 -2.41 -5.01
CA PHE A 306 -20.18 -1.06 -5.52
C PHE A 306 -19.04 -0.36 -4.78
N SER A 307 -18.31 0.49 -5.51
CA SER A 307 -17.48 1.54 -4.91
C SER A 307 -18.01 2.92 -5.29
N ALA A 308 -17.91 3.89 -4.38
CA ALA A 308 -18.38 5.25 -4.58
C ALA A 308 -17.28 6.11 -5.21
N LYS A 309 -17.55 6.74 -6.37
CA LYS A 309 -16.64 7.73 -6.99
C LYS A 309 -16.77 9.08 -6.28
N THR A 310 -16.28 9.17 -5.05
CA THR A 310 -16.40 10.34 -4.15
C THR A 310 -15.75 11.63 -4.68
N HIS A 311 -14.84 11.51 -5.65
CA HIS A 311 -14.21 12.62 -6.35
C HIS A 311 -15.08 13.23 -7.47
N LYS A 312 -16.31 12.74 -7.68
CA LYS A 312 -17.28 13.27 -8.65
C LYS A 312 -18.48 13.89 -7.91
N PRO A 313 -19.08 14.99 -8.44
CA PRO A 313 -20.15 15.73 -7.75
C PRO A 313 -21.31 14.86 -7.26
N ASP A 314 -21.82 13.95 -8.09
CA ASP A 314 -22.97 13.10 -7.74
C ASP A 314 -22.60 11.81 -7.00
N VAL A 315 -21.31 11.58 -6.72
CA VAL A 315 -20.81 10.35 -6.09
C VAL A 315 -21.41 9.09 -6.75
N PRO A 316 -21.28 8.91 -8.08
CA PRO A 316 -21.84 7.76 -8.78
C PRO A 316 -21.14 6.48 -8.34
N PHE A 317 -21.85 5.36 -8.43
CA PHE A 317 -21.29 4.06 -8.12
C PHE A 317 -20.52 3.50 -9.31
N ARG A 318 -19.40 2.82 -9.01
CA ARG A 318 -18.73 1.90 -9.92
C ARG A 318 -19.23 0.51 -9.58
N VAL A 319 -19.73 -0.21 -10.57
CA VAL A 319 -20.10 -1.62 -10.41
C VAL A 319 -18.83 -2.46 -10.40
N ILE A 320 -18.75 -3.39 -9.46
CA ILE A 320 -17.66 -4.35 -9.33
C ILE A 320 -18.27 -5.75 -9.28
N VAL A 321 -17.78 -6.61 -10.14
CA VAL A 321 -18.22 -8.00 -10.26
C VAL A 321 -17.22 -8.89 -9.53
N SER A 322 -17.72 -9.73 -8.62
CA SER A 322 -16.94 -10.76 -7.94
C SER A 322 -17.34 -12.15 -8.40
N GLU A 323 -16.36 -12.89 -8.91
CA GLU A 323 -16.50 -14.31 -9.21
C GLU A 323 -16.30 -15.20 -7.97
N CYS A 324 -16.04 -14.61 -6.79
CA CYS A 324 -15.70 -15.37 -5.60
C CYS A 324 -16.84 -16.31 -5.17
N GLY A 325 -16.53 -17.62 -5.20
CA GLY A 325 -17.46 -18.70 -4.88
C GLY A 325 -18.34 -19.16 -6.05
N SER A 326 -18.26 -18.50 -7.22
CA SER A 326 -18.95 -18.92 -8.45
C SER A 326 -18.15 -19.96 -9.21
N TRP A 327 -18.85 -20.87 -9.89
CA TRP A 327 -18.24 -21.83 -10.81
C TRP A 327 -17.52 -21.15 -11.98
N GLN A 328 -17.98 -19.97 -12.41
CA GLN A 328 -17.37 -19.18 -13.49
C GLN A 328 -15.93 -18.79 -13.19
N LYS A 329 -15.56 -18.58 -11.91
CA LYS A 329 -14.16 -18.35 -11.52
C LYS A 329 -13.24 -19.49 -11.96
N ASN A 330 -13.71 -20.75 -11.85
CA ASN A 330 -12.89 -21.89 -12.24
C ASN A 330 -12.69 -21.93 -13.75
N VAL A 331 -13.69 -21.51 -14.53
CA VAL A 331 -13.57 -21.33 -15.99
C VAL A 331 -12.56 -20.23 -16.28
N GLY A 332 -12.70 -19.05 -15.68
CA GLY A 332 -11.79 -17.92 -15.87
C GLY A 332 -10.34 -18.27 -15.53
N VAL A 333 -10.09 -18.98 -14.42
CA VAL A 333 -8.75 -19.46 -14.06
C VAL A 333 -8.24 -20.48 -15.06
N PHE A 334 -9.08 -21.43 -15.49
CA PHE A 334 -8.70 -22.40 -16.51
C PHE A 334 -8.28 -21.72 -17.82
N LEU A 335 -9.12 -20.80 -18.32
CA LEU A 335 -8.83 -20.04 -19.54
C LEU A 335 -7.56 -19.22 -19.37
N GLN A 336 -7.40 -18.49 -18.27
CA GLN A 336 -6.20 -17.72 -17.98
C GLN A 336 -4.94 -18.60 -17.97
N ASP A 337 -5.01 -19.79 -17.36
CA ASP A 337 -3.88 -20.72 -17.34
C ASP A 337 -3.53 -21.25 -18.72
N LYS A 338 -4.51 -21.45 -19.61
CA LYS A 338 -4.24 -21.84 -21.01
C LYS A 338 -3.72 -20.67 -21.85
N MET A 339 -4.19 -19.46 -21.62
CA MET A 339 -3.71 -18.24 -22.30
C MET A 339 -2.25 -17.93 -21.97
N LYS A 340 -1.74 -18.34 -20.80
CA LYS A 340 -0.32 -18.20 -20.44
C LYS A 340 0.63 -19.00 -21.34
N LEU A 341 0.12 -19.96 -22.11
CA LEU A 341 0.91 -20.71 -23.08
C LEU A 341 1.34 -19.80 -24.25
N PHE A 342 0.56 -18.76 -24.56
CA PHE A 342 0.85 -17.87 -25.67
C PHE A 342 1.95 -16.86 -25.31
N THR A 343 3.01 -16.87 -26.09
CA THR A 343 4.06 -15.84 -26.03
C THR A 343 3.68 -14.67 -26.93
N ILE A 344 2.99 -13.68 -26.36
CA ILE A 344 2.67 -12.44 -27.07
C ILE A 344 3.89 -11.52 -26.98
N ASN A 345 4.57 -11.31 -28.11
CA ASN A 345 5.64 -10.31 -28.22
C ASN A 345 5.05 -8.96 -28.62
N ASP A 346 4.53 -8.24 -27.62
CA ASP A 346 4.00 -6.88 -27.81
C ASP A 346 5.09 -5.84 -27.42
N PRO A 347 5.67 -5.11 -28.40
CA PRO A 347 6.70 -4.11 -28.13
C PRO A 347 6.15 -2.89 -27.36
N PHE A 348 4.83 -2.75 -27.25
CA PHE A 348 4.16 -1.68 -26.53
C PHE A 348 3.63 -2.12 -25.15
N LEU A 349 3.83 -3.39 -24.78
CA LEU A 349 3.41 -3.91 -23.48
C LEU A 349 4.23 -3.31 -22.34
N ILE A 350 3.61 -2.39 -21.61
CA ILE A 350 4.17 -1.79 -20.40
C ILE A 350 3.82 -2.66 -19.20
N LYS A 351 4.83 -3.25 -18.54
CA LYS A 351 4.60 -4.14 -17.38
C LYS A 351 4.43 -3.35 -16.09
N LYS A 352 5.07 -2.18 -15.99
CA LYS A 352 5.02 -1.31 -14.82
C LYS A 352 5.23 0.15 -15.21
N SER A 353 4.67 1.05 -14.41
CA SER A 353 4.77 2.51 -14.63
C SER A 353 6.21 3.02 -14.68
N ASP A 354 7.15 2.34 -14.02
CA ASP A 354 8.56 2.74 -14.01
C ASP A 354 9.21 2.66 -15.41
N GLU A 355 8.75 1.77 -16.29
CA GLU A 355 9.26 1.64 -17.66
C GLU A 355 8.94 2.89 -18.49
N VAL A 356 7.72 3.42 -18.35
CA VAL A 356 7.30 4.68 -18.99
C VAL A 356 8.09 5.87 -18.43
N ILE A 357 8.31 5.89 -17.11
CA ILE A 357 9.11 6.93 -16.47
C ILE A 357 10.54 6.89 -17.00
N GLU A 358 11.11 5.70 -17.18
CA GLU A 358 12.48 5.53 -17.70
C GLU A 358 12.58 5.93 -19.17
N PHE A 359 11.59 5.55 -19.99
CA PHE A 359 11.48 6.03 -21.38
C PHE A 359 11.50 7.56 -21.45
N PHE A 360 10.67 8.24 -20.66
CA PHE A 360 10.65 9.72 -20.61
C PHE A 360 11.95 10.33 -20.06
N ARG A 361 12.73 9.60 -19.26
CA ARG A 361 14.05 10.05 -18.80
C ARG A 361 15.12 9.92 -19.87
N GLN A 362 15.02 8.94 -20.76
CA GLN A 362 15.97 8.74 -21.85
C GLN A 362 15.72 9.76 -22.96
N GLU A 363 14.44 10.00 -23.28
CA GLU A 363 14.01 10.84 -24.40
C GLU A 363 13.72 12.31 -24.02
N PHE A 364 14.22 12.79 -22.88
CA PHE A 364 13.81 14.10 -22.34
C PHE A 364 14.24 15.31 -23.19
N ASN A 365 15.28 15.16 -24.00
CA ASN A 365 15.87 16.23 -24.82
C ASN A 365 15.33 16.26 -26.25
N THR A 366 14.48 15.33 -26.65
CA THR A 366 14.06 15.17 -28.06
C THR A 366 12.84 15.99 -28.45
N GLY A 367 12.33 16.85 -27.55
CA GLY A 367 11.18 17.70 -27.86
C GLY A 367 9.89 16.90 -28.06
N LEU A 368 9.67 15.89 -27.22
CA LEU A 368 8.52 14.99 -27.32
C LEU A 368 7.17 15.73 -27.24
N MET A 369 6.27 15.38 -28.15
CA MET A 369 4.85 15.69 -28.05
C MET A 369 4.11 14.48 -27.50
N ALA A 370 3.15 14.72 -26.61
CA ALA A 370 2.34 13.67 -26.02
C ALA A 370 0.85 14.03 -26.15
N PHE A 371 0.04 13.01 -26.36
CA PHE A 371 -1.41 13.08 -26.25
C PHE A 371 -1.90 11.91 -25.41
N SER A 372 -3.08 12.05 -24.81
CA SER A 372 -3.68 11.01 -23.96
C SER A 372 -5.03 10.60 -24.52
N ILE A 373 -5.23 9.29 -24.65
CA ILE A 373 -6.54 8.70 -24.96
C ILE A 373 -7.10 8.06 -23.68
N ASP A 374 -8.31 8.44 -23.30
CA ASP A 374 -9.05 7.80 -22.20
C ASP A 374 -10.04 6.78 -22.78
N VAL A 375 -9.79 5.49 -22.56
CA VAL A 375 -10.70 4.41 -22.96
C VAL A 375 -11.73 4.20 -21.87
N LYS A 376 -13.00 4.45 -22.20
CA LYS A 376 -14.13 4.23 -21.28
C LYS A 376 -14.60 2.79 -21.33
N ASP A 377 -14.91 2.24 -20.16
CA ASP A 377 -15.62 0.97 -19.99
C ASP A 377 -15.04 -0.22 -20.79
N LEU A 378 -13.72 -0.25 -20.96
CA LEU A 378 -12.98 -1.24 -21.77
C LEU A 378 -13.54 -2.66 -21.64
N TYR A 379 -13.71 -3.16 -20.42
CA TYR A 379 -14.16 -4.54 -20.17
C TYR A 379 -15.59 -4.84 -20.62
N TYR A 380 -16.45 -3.83 -20.74
CA TYR A 380 -17.85 -3.98 -21.17
C TYR A 380 -18.03 -3.70 -22.67
N SER A 381 -16.99 -3.20 -23.34
CA SER A 381 -17.02 -2.81 -24.75
C SER A 381 -16.07 -3.65 -25.62
N LEU A 382 -15.61 -4.81 -25.13
CA LEU A 382 -14.76 -5.69 -25.92
C LEU A 382 -15.56 -6.36 -27.04
N PRO A 383 -15.14 -6.23 -28.31
CA PRO A 383 -15.77 -6.96 -29.42
C PRO A 383 -15.44 -8.44 -29.31
N HIS A 384 -16.40 -9.25 -28.88
CA HIS A 384 -16.17 -10.68 -28.62
C HIS A 384 -15.67 -11.44 -29.84
N ASP A 385 -16.23 -11.19 -31.03
CA ASP A 385 -15.82 -11.89 -32.25
C ASP A 385 -14.36 -11.60 -32.60
N ALA A 386 -13.97 -10.32 -32.58
CA ALA A 386 -12.58 -9.93 -32.83
C ALA A 386 -11.63 -10.50 -31.75
N LEU A 387 -12.07 -10.57 -30.49
CA LEU A 387 -11.29 -11.20 -29.43
C LEU A 387 -11.07 -12.70 -29.70
N LEU A 388 -12.09 -13.42 -30.13
CA LEU A 388 -12.00 -14.84 -30.48
C LEU A 388 -11.08 -15.06 -31.68
N THR A 389 -11.17 -14.21 -32.71
CA THR A 389 -10.24 -14.24 -33.86
C THR A 389 -8.79 -14.02 -33.41
N CYS A 390 -8.52 -13.05 -32.53
CA CYS A 390 -7.17 -12.86 -32.00
C CYS A 390 -6.65 -14.07 -31.22
N ILE A 391 -7.51 -14.78 -30.49
CA ILE A 391 -7.13 -16.01 -29.77
C ILE A 391 -6.82 -17.12 -30.77
N GLU A 392 -7.61 -17.26 -31.83
CA GLU A 392 -7.37 -18.23 -32.92
C GLU A 392 -6.00 -18.01 -33.56
N GLU A 393 -5.70 -16.77 -33.95
CA GLU A 393 -4.40 -16.39 -34.50
C GLU A 393 -3.25 -16.71 -33.53
N CYS A 394 -3.45 -16.49 -32.23
CA CYS A 394 -2.45 -16.85 -31.21
C CYS A 394 -2.23 -18.36 -31.09
N ILE A 395 -3.29 -19.17 -31.20
CA ILE A 395 -3.19 -20.63 -31.19
C ILE A 395 -2.39 -21.11 -32.40
N ASP A 396 -2.67 -20.55 -33.58
CA ASP A 396 -1.97 -20.90 -34.82
C ASP A 396 -0.48 -20.54 -34.74
N GLN A 397 -0.15 -19.36 -34.22
CA GLN A 397 1.25 -18.93 -34.02
C GLN A 397 2.00 -19.78 -32.99
N PHE A 398 1.33 -20.21 -31.92
CA PHE A 398 1.91 -21.12 -30.92
C PHE A 398 2.05 -22.57 -31.44
N GLY A 399 1.38 -22.88 -32.56
CA GLY A 399 1.28 -24.20 -33.14
C GLY A 399 0.12 -24.98 -32.53
N GLY A 400 -0.90 -25.26 -33.34
CA GLY A 400 -2.12 -25.95 -32.89
C GLY A 400 -1.88 -27.31 -32.22
N VAL A 401 -0.86 -28.07 -32.67
CA VAL A 401 -0.48 -29.36 -32.04
C VAL A 401 0.09 -29.14 -30.64
N SER A 402 0.97 -28.15 -30.46
CA SER A 402 1.54 -27.79 -29.15
C SER A 402 0.46 -27.31 -28.19
N PHE A 403 -0.48 -26.51 -28.69
CA PHE A 403 -1.65 -26.07 -27.92
C PHE A 403 -2.51 -27.27 -27.50
N GLN A 404 -2.85 -28.15 -28.43
CA GLN A 404 -3.68 -29.33 -28.16
C GLN A 404 -3.01 -30.28 -27.17
N ASN A 405 -1.71 -30.53 -27.31
CA ASN A 405 -0.96 -31.36 -26.37
C ASN A 405 -0.93 -30.75 -24.95
N SER A 406 -0.88 -29.43 -24.83
CA SER A 406 -0.83 -28.72 -23.54
C SER A 406 -2.21 -28.55 -22.88
N THR A 407 -3.26 -28.47 -23.69
CA THR A 407 -4.63 -28.21 -23.23
C THR A 407 -5.45 -29.47 -23.08
N GLY A 408 -5.13 -30.52 -23.84
CA GLY A 408 -5.96 -31.71 -24.00
C GLY A 408 -7.18 -31.49 -24.89
N MET A 409 -7.25 -30.36 -25.61
CA MET A 409 -8.42 -29.92 -26.39
C MET A 409 -8.01 -29.50 -27.80
N SER A 410 -8.85 -29.72 -28.80
CA SER A 410 -8.62 -29.15 -30.13
C SER A 410 -8.82 -27.63 -30.10
N ALA A 411 -8.13 -26.90 -30.99
CA ALA A 411 -8.33 -25.45 -31.17
C ALA A 411 -9.81 -25.13 -31.41
N ARG A 412 -10.45 -25.93 -32.27
CA ARG A 412 -11.89 -25.82 -32.54
C ARG A 412 -12.74 -26.04 -31.29
N GLY A 413 -12.45 -27.04 -30.47
CA GLY A 413 -13.19 -27.28 -29.22
C GLY A 413 -12.95 -26.19 -28.15
N PHE A 414 -11.95 -25.34 -28.34
CA PHE A 414 -11.64 -24.20 -27.48
C PHE A 414 -12.32 -22.90 -27.95
N LEU A 415 -12.45 -22.70 -29.27
CA LEU A 415 -12.98 -21.48 -29.89
C LEU A 415 -14.44 -21.57 -30.32
N ASP A 416 -14.84 -22.70 -30.92
CA ASP A 416 -16.19 -22.90 -31.43
C ASP A 416 -17.07 -23.52 -30.35
N ARG A 417 -18.02 -22.73 -29.81
CA ARG A 417 -19.42 -23.10 -29.51
C ARG A 417 -20.18 -22.06 -28.70
#